data_AF-A0A0S8KG71-F1
#
_entry.id   AF-A0A0S8KG71-F1
#
_cell.length_a   1.000
_cell.length_b   1.000
_cell.length_c   1.000
_cell.angle_alpha   90.00
_cell.angle_beta   90.00
_cell.angle_gamma   90.00
#
_symmetry.space_group_name_H-M   'P 1'
#
loop_
_entity.id
_entity.type
_entity.pdbx_description
1 polymer ?
#
loop_
_entity_poly.entity_id
_entity_poly.type
_entity_poly.pdbx_seq_one_letter_code
_entity_poly.pdbx_strand_id
1 'polypeptide(L)'
;YEKGKPYQHPVGMTFQYMGGSNQTLFESPADWISPNPEGGYRDNPPDAAGQKVIITDTDHLWGIGGNQQWVWKSFLRGMNPIFMDPYDCSVLQRSYDPEWVEPVRKSMGYTLAYAKRMDLIKMAPENDLASSGYCLAQKGKEYLVYLPEGNEVTVDLTDASHELSVEWFNPNTQETIQSGEIEGSKVQTMKSPFGSDDAVLYLK
;
A
#
# COMPACT_ATOMS: atom_id res chain seq x y z
N TYR A 1 24.72 -16.73 9.68
CA TYR A 1 24.91 -16.37 11.09
C TYR A 1 23.70 -16.77 11.93
N GLU A 2 22.48 -16.31 11.59
CA GLU A 2 21.25 -16.58 12.36
C GLU A 2 20.83 -18.06 12.49
N LYS A 3 21.04 -18.90 11.46
CA LYS A 3 20.58 -20.32 11.45
C LYS A 3 21.01 -21.17 12.66
N GLY A 4 22.10 -20.81 13.34
CA GLY A 4 22.61 -21.53 14.51
C GLY A 4 22.25 -20.90 15.87
N LYS A 5 21.44 -19.84 15.89
CA LYS A 5 21.07 -19.12 17.12
C LYS A 5 19.74 -19.65 17.69
N PRO A 6 19.57 -19.68 19.02
CA PRO A 6 18.31 -20.09 19.67
C PRO A 6 17.16 -19.12 19.39
N TYR A 7 17.47 -17.84 19.17
CA TYR A 7 16.54 -16.82 18.70
C TYR A 7 17.02 -16.32 17.34
N GLN A 8 16.24 -16.61 16.31
CA GLN A 8 16.52 -16.19 14.93
C GLN A 8 15.80 -14.88 14.66
N HIS A 9 16.52 -13.93 14.08
CA HIS A 9 15.97 -12.64 13.66
C HIS A 9 15.94 -12.57 12.14
N PRO A 10 14.94 -11.88 11.55
CA PRO A 10 14.94 -11.59 10.14
C PRO A 10 16.20 -10.80 9.74
N VAL A 11 16.87 -11.24 8.68
CA VAL A 11 18.02 -10.56 8.10
C VAL A 11 17.56 -9.67 6.96
N GLY A 12 17.84 -8.38 7.07
CA GLY A 12 17.52 -7.38 6.06
C GLY A 12 18.69 -7.00 5.17
N MET A 13 18.38 -6.64 3.92
CA MET A 13 19.32 -5.93 3.06
C MET A 13 18.66 -4.70 2.44
N THR A 14 19.33 -3.57 2.53
CA THR A 14 18.90 -2.32 1.90
C THR A 14 19.74 -2.03 0.66
N PHE A 15 19.26 -1.12 -0.18
CA PHE A 15 19.97 -0.69 -1.38
C PHE A 15 21.44 -0.30 -1.08
N GLN A 16 22.38 -0.83 -1.85
CA GLN A 16 23.83 -0.79 -1.53
C GLN A 16 24.52 0.55 -1.85
N TYR A 17 23.73 1.62 -2.05
CA TYR A 17 24.21 2.89 -2.60
C TYR A 17 24.94 2.69 -3.95
N MET A 18 25.49 3.76 -4.53
CA MET A 18 26.06 3.85 -5.89
C MET A 18 26.58 2.52 -6.49
N GLY A 19 25.85 1.99 -7.48
CA GLY A 19 26.19 0.75 -8.20
C GLY A 19 25.39 -0.49 -7.75
N GLY A 20 24.55 -0.39 -6.71
CA GLY A 20 23.58 -1.43 -6.35
C GLY A 20 22.44 -1.58 -7.37
N SER A 21 21.68 -2.66 -7.27
CA SER A 21 20.46 -2.91 -8.07
C SER A 21 19.36 -3.54 -7.22
N ASN A 22 18.10 -3.37 -7.63
CA ASN A 22 17.01 -4.10 -6.99
C ASN A 22 17.11 -5.60 -7.24
N GLN A 23 17.64 -6.03 -8.40
CA GLN A 23 17.88 -7.44 -8.70
C GLN A 23 18.77 -8.12 -7.64
N THR A 24 19.87 -7.48 -7.23
CA THR A 24 20.76 -7.99 -6.18
C THR A 24 20.02 -8.23 -4.86
N LEU A 25 19.07 -7.35 -4.51
CA LEU A 25 18.26 -7.49 -3.30
C LEU A 25 17.34 -8.72 -3.39
N PHE A 26 16.62 -8.87 -4.50
CA PHE A 26 15.70 -10.00 -4.71
C PHE A 26 16.43 -11.36 -4.76
N GLU A 27 17.62 -11.41 -5.36
CA GLU A 27 18.46 -12.61 -5.42
C GLU A 27 19.18 -12.93 -4.10
N SER A 28 19.19 -11.99 -3.15
CA SER A 28 19.88 -12.15 -1.87
C SER A 28 19.19 -13.17 -0.94
N PRO A 29 19.93 -13.74 0.04
CA PRO A 29 19.35 -14.58 1.08
C PRO A 29 18.60 -13.79 2.17
N ALA A 30 18.36 -12.48 2.00
CA ALA A 30 17.67 -11.66 2.99
C ALA A 30 16.19 -12.08 3.14
N ASP A 31 15.69 -12.01 4.38
CA ASP A 31 14.28 -12.24 4.71
C ASP A 31 13.41 -11.05 4.29
N TRP A 32 13.97 -9.84 4.35
CA TRP A 32 13.35 -8.61 3.88
C TRP A 32 14.33 -7.71 3.13
N ILE A 33 13.80 -6.87 2.24
CA ILE A 33 14.58 -5.95 1.42
C ILE A 33 14.03 -4.53 1.46
N SER A 34 14.90 -3.55 1.23
CA SER A 34 14.50 -2.17 0.97
C SER A 34 15.05 -1.68 -0.37
N PRO A 35 14.20 -1.58 -1.42
CA PRO A 35 14.62 -1.29 -2.78
C PRO A 35 14.88 0.20 -3.02
N ASN A 36 15.56 0.49 -4.13
CA ASN A 36 15.69 1.83 -4.69
C ASN A 36 14.52 2.12 -5.68
N PRO A 37 14.51 3.28 -6.37
CA PRO A 37 13.44 3.67 -7.30
C PRO A 37 13.24 2.79 -8.54
N GLU A 38 14.20 1.93 -8.88
CA GLU A 38 14.18 1.08 -10.08
C GLU A 38 12.94 0.20 -10.12
N GLY A 39 12.25 0.16 -11.27
CA GLY A 39 11.02 -0.64 -11.41
C GLY A 39 9.74 0.06 -10.92
N GLY A 40 9.82 1.33 -10.53
CA GLY A 40 8.64 2.17 -10.29
C GLY A 40 8.26 2.35 -8.82
N TYR A 41 9.06 1.89 -7.87
CA TYR A 41 8.79 2.01 -6.42
C TYR A 41 8.48 3.43 -5.91
N ARG A 42 8.86 4.47 -6.67
CA ARG A 42 8.49 5.87 -6.37
C ARG A 42 7.03 6.19 -6.71
N ASP A 43 6.57 5.81 -7.91
CA ASP A 43 5.36 6.41 -8.51
C ASP A 43 4.22 5.40 -8.73
N ASN A 44 4.58 4.19 -9.17
CA ASN A 44 3.69 3.05 -9.38
C ASN A 44 4.45 1.77 -8.96
N PRO A 45 4.52 1.48 -7.65
CA PRO A 45 5.29 0.33 -7.16
C PRO A 45 4.82 -0.97 -7.83
N PRO A 46 5.77 -1.86 -8.18
CA PRO A 46 5.44 -3.13 -8.82
C PRO A 46 4.71 -4.04 -7.84
N ASP A 47 3.98 -5.02 -8.35
CA ASP A 47 3.47 -6.09 -7.50
C ASP A 47 4.63 -6.89 -6.90
N ALA A 48 4.67 -6.99 -5.57
CA ALA A 48 5.70 -7.75 -4.87
C ALA A 48 5.55 -9.27 -5.08
N ALA A 49 4.37 -9.74 -5.51
CA ALA A 49 4.02 -11.14 -5.77
C ALA A 49 4.42 -12.10 -4.62
N GLY A 50 4.52 -11.59 -3.38
CA GLY A 50 4.97 -12.34 -2.21
C GLY A 50 6.42 -12.84 -2.29
N GLN A 51 7.27 -12.33 -3.19
CA GLN A 51 8.63 -12.86 -3.41
C GLN A 51 9.58 -12.58 -2.22
N LYS A 52 9.40 -11.43 -1.56
CA LYS A 52 10.16 -10.97 -0.38
C LYS A 52 9.24 -10.11 0.49
N VAL A 53 9.56 -9.98 1.77
CA VAL A 53 9.03 -8.88 2.58
C VAL A 53 9.72 -7.60 2.10
N ILE A 54 8.95 -6.65 1.57
CA ILE A 54 9.47 -5.39 1.06
C ILE A 54 9.15 -4.27 2.05
N ILE A 55 10.20 -3.58 2.51
CA ILE A 55 10.13 -2.36 3.29
C ILE A 55 10.50 -1.21 2.36
N THR A 56 9.51 -0.52 1.80
CA THR A 56 9.77 0.62 0.90
C THR A 56 10.09 1.85 1.73
N ASP A 57 11.34 2.29 1.67
CA ASP A 57 11.86 3.39 2.46
C ASP A 57 12.02 4.65 1.61
N THR A 58 11.44 5.76 2.07
CA THR A 58 11.57 7.01 1.33
C THR A 58 13.00 7.52 1.28
N ASP A 59 13.91 7.10 2.17
CA ASP A 59 15.32 7.51 2.09
C ASP A 59 16.03 6.95 0.84
N HIS A 60 15.77 5.69 0.50
CA HIS A 60 16.28 5.04 -0.71
C HIS A 60 15.53 5.50 -1.95
N LEU A 61 14.25 5.85 -1.78
CA LEU A 61 13.44 6.33 -2.87
C LEU A 61 13.78 7.79 -3.18
N TRP A 62 13.65 8.74 -2.26
CA TRP A 62 13.85 10.19 -2.51
C TRP A 62 14.92 10.84 -1.62
N GLY A 63 15.34 10.18 -0.55
CA GLY A 63 15.87 10.86 0.63
C GLY A 63 14.69 11.33 1.47
N ILE A 64 14.25 12.58 1.24
CA ILE A 64 13.04 13.13 1.84
C ILE A 64 12.01 13.33 0.73
N GLY A 65 10.87 12.64 0.82
CA GLY A 65 9.84 12.68 -0.21
C GLY A 65 8.70 11.70 0.03
N GLY A 66 7.94 11.41 -1.02
CA GLY A 66 6.71 10.63 -0.95
C GLY A 66 5.46 11.51 -0.86
N ASN A 67 4.29 10.88 -0.91
CA ASN A 67 2.99 11.53 -0.81
C ASN A 67 1.93 10.51 -0.32
N GLN A 68 0.72 11.00 -0.02
CA GLN A 68 -0.41 10.17 0.39
C GLN A 68 -0.69 9.01 -0.58
N GLN A 69 -0.70 9.27 -1.90
CA GLN A 69 -0.99 8.23 -2.88
C GLN A 69 0.07 7.13 -2.86
N TRP A 70 1.36 7.47 -2.70
CA TRP A 70 2.44 6.49 -2.61
C TRP A 70 2.24 5.53 -1.45
N VAL A 71 1.77 6.01 -0.30
CA VAL A 71 1.48 5.15 0.87
C VAL A 71 0.40 4.11 0.51
N TRP A 72 -0.71 4.56 -0.07
CA TRP A 72 -1.80 3.67 -0.47
C TRP A 72 -1.38 2.70 -1.57
N LYS A 73 -0.72 3.18 -2.62
CA LYS A 73 -0.22 2.33 -3.71
C LYS A 73 0.74 1.26 -3.19
N SER A 74 1.67 1.62 -2.31
CA SER A 74 2.63 0.67 -1.73
C SER A 74 1.93 -0.37 -0.84
N PHE A 75 0.99 0.06 0.01
CA PHE A 75 0.24 -0.84 0.88
C PHE A 75 -0.62 -1.84 0.08
N LEU A 76 -1.31 -1.38 -0.96
CA LEU A 76 -2.13 -2.22 -1.84
C LEU A 76 -1.29 -3.17 -2.70
N ARG A 77 0.01 -2.91 -2.85
CA ARG A 77 0.99 -3.81 -3.46
C ARG A 77 1.61 -4.81 -2.47
N GLY A 78 1.09 -4.87 -1.24
CA GLY A 78 1.55 -5.79 -0.20
C GLY A 78 2.89 -5.38 0.44
N MET A 79 3.29 -4.12 0.30
CA MET A 79 4.55 -3.60 0.85
C MET A 79 4.34 -2.98 2.23
N ASN A 80 5.45 -2.76 2.95
CA ASN A 80 5.49 -2.14 4.27
C ASN A 80 6.18 -0.78 4.15
N PRO A 81 5.45 0.30 3.79
CA PRO A 81 6.06 1.61 3.63
C PRO A 81 6.60 2.12 4.96
N ILE A 82 7.80 2.72 4.92
CA ILE A 82 8.37 3.51 6.01
C ILE A 82 8.76 4.88 5.46
N PHE A 83 8.57 5.89 6.30
CA PHE A 83 8.74 7.28 5.92
C PHE A 83 9.90 7.89 6.70
N MET A 84 10.91 8.37 5.95
CA MET A 84 11.99 9.20 6.46
C MET A 84 11.44 10.59 6.79
N ASP A 85 10.80 10.66 7.94
CA ASP A 85 10.16 11.86 8.44
C ASP A 85 11.20 12.95 8.69
N PRO A 86 11.07 14.14 8.07
CA PRO A 86 12.01 15.24 8.29
C PRO A 86 11.85 15.90 9.68
N TYR A 87 11.09 15.29 10.59
CA TYR A 87 10.75 15.73 11.95
C TYR A 87 11.78 16.69 12.55
N ASP A 88 11.31 17.88 12.94
CA ASP A 88 12.07 19.02 13.48
C ASP A 88 13.13 19.68 12.59
N CYS A 89 13.43 19.11 11.42
CA CYS A 89 14.41 19.60 10.43
C CYS A 89 15.79 19.92 11.01
N SER A 90 16.17 19.32 12.15
CA SER A 90 17.45 19.58 12.81
C SER A 90 18.65 18.98 12.06
N VAL A 91 18.43 17.89 11.31
CA VAL A 91 19.50 17.11 10.65
C VAL A 91 19.46 17.19 9.12
N LEU A 92 18.28 17.28 8.49
CA LEU A 92 18.12 17.16 7.03
C LEU A 92 17.36 18.36 6.42
N GLN A 93 18.10 19.36 5.91
CA GLN A 93 17.63 20.58 5.20
C GLN A 93 16.51 21.44 5.84
N ARG A 94 16.47 22.73 5.44
CA ARG A 94 16.15 23.91 6.25
C ARG A 94 14.68 24.23 6.56
N SER A 95 13.68 23.48 6.08
CA SER A 95 12.27 23.85 6.30
C SER A 95 11.33 22.66 6.31
N TYR A 96 10.57 22.55 7.40
CA TYR A 96 9.45 21.64 7.57
C TYR A 96 8.23 22.19 6.82
N ASP A 97 7.67 21.41 5.91
CA ASP A 97 6.39 21.70 5.26
C ASP A 97 5.29 20.80 5.83
N PRO A 98 4.47 21.28 6.77
CA PRO A 98 3.37 20.50 7.32
C PRO A 98 2.30 20.13 6.28
N GLU A 99 2.09 20.95 5.24
CA GLU A 99 1.06 20.69 4.23
C GLU A 99 1.41 19.47 3.39
N TRP A 100 2.70 19.22 3.19
CA TRP A 100 3.20 18.02 2.52
C TRP A 100 3.34 16.80 3.46
N VAL A 101 3.90 17.00 4.67
CA VAL A 101 4.23 15.88 5.59
C VAL A 101 2.98 15.25 6.23
N GLU A 102 2.01 16.07 6.64
CA GLU A 102 0.85 15.58 7.39
C GLU A 102 -0.01 14.57 6.61
N PRO A 103 -0.32 14.76 5.31
CA PRO A 103 -1.01 13.75 4.50
C PRO A 103 -0.28 12.40 4.46
N VAL A 104 1.06 12.39 4.40
CA VAL A 104 1.86 11.15 4.41
C VAL A 104 1.70 10.44 5.76
N ARG A 105 1.94 11.14 6.87
CA ARG A 105 1.79 10.59 8.23
C ARG A 105 0.40 10.03 8.49
N LYS A 106 -0.62 10.78 8.10
CA LYS A 106 -2.03 10.38 8.21
C LYS A 106 -2.33 9.12 7.41
N SER A 107 -1.86 9.05 6.17
CA SER A 107 -2.02 7.87 5.31
C SER A 107 -1.35 6.62 5.86
N MET A 108 -0.19 6.77 6.51
CA MET A 108 0.47 5.68 7.24
C MET A 108 -0.42 5.18 8.39
N GLY A 109 -1.08 6.09 9.10
CA GLY A 109 -2.07 5.75 10.13
C GLY A 109 -3.32 5.07 9.56
N TYR A 110 -3.84 5.54 8.43
CA TYR A 110 -5.04 4.99 7.79
C TYR A 110 -4.80 3.57 7.28
N THR A 111 -3.71 3.35 6.55
CA THR A 111 -3.33 2.00 6.08
C THR A 111 -3.15 1.04 7.25
N LEU A 112 -2.53 1.46 8.35
CA LEU A 112 -2.45 0.66 9.58
C LEU A 112 -3.83 0.35 10.19
N ALA A 113 -4.77 1.30 10.15
CA ALA A 113 -6.12 1.08 10.65
C ALA A 113 -6.88 0.05 9.82
N TYR A 114 -6.76 0.08 8.49
CA TYR A 114 -7.32 -0.95 7.61
C TYR A 114 -6.63 -2.30 7.80
N ALA A 115 -5.29 -2.32 7.84
CA ALA A 115 -4.49 -3.50 8.10
C ALA A 115 -4.96 -4.27 9.35
N LYS A 116 -5.34 -3.56 10.43
CA LYS A 116 -5.84 -4.16 11.68
C LYS A 116 -7.27 -4.72 11.59
N ARG A 117 -8.05 -4.31 10.59
CA ARG A 117 -9.45 -4.76 10.37
C ARG A 117 -9.55 -5.97 9.44
N MET A 118 -8.47 -6.25 8.71
CA MET A 118 -8.39 -7.25 7.65
C MET A 118 -7.66 -8.52 8.11
N ASP A 119 -7.93 -9.65 7.47
CA ASP A 119 -7.15 -10.88 7.68
C ASP A 119 -5.92 -10.88 6.76
N LEU A 120 -4.93 -10.00 7.04
CA LEU A 120 -3.76 -9.77 6.19
C LEU A 120 -3.00 -11.04 5.79
N ILE A 121 -3.04 -12.10 6.59
CA ILE A 121 -2.40 -13.39 6.29
C ILE A 121 -2.99 -14.01 5.02
N LYS A 122 -4.26 -13.73 4.72
CA LYS A 122 -4.98 -14.28 3.56
C LYS A 122 -5.12 -13.28 2.41
N MET A 123 -4.60 -12.07 2.58
CA MET A 123 -4.69 -11.01 1.57
C MET A 123 -3.48 -11.07 0.63
N ALA A 124 -3.74 -10.92 -0.67
CA ALA A 124 -2.69 -10.76 -1.67
C ALA A 124 -3.01 -9.56 -2.58
N PRO A 125 -1.99 -8.90 -3.17
CA PRO A 125 -2.21 -7.98 -4.27
C PRO A 125 -2.87 -8.73 -5.44
N GLU A 126 -4.02 -8.25 -5.87
CA GLU A 126 -4.88 -8.88 -6.87
C GLU A 126 -5.32 -7.81 -7.88
N ASN A 127 -4.33 -7.19 -8.53
CA ASN A 127 -4.47 -5.93 -9.27
C ASN A 127 -5.52 -5.98 -10.39
N ASP A 128 -5.70 -7.15 -11.00
CA ASP A 128 -6.66 -7.35 -12.11
C ASP A 128 -8.12 -7.37 -11.64
N LEU A 129 -8.38 -7.52 -10.33
CA LEU A 129 -9.73 -7.50 -9.79
C LEU A 129 -10.33 -6.09 -9.72
N ALA A 130 -9.55 -5.02 -9.89
CA ALA A 130 -10.05 -3.66 -9.86
C ALA A 130 -9.53 -2.85 -11.04
N SER A 131 -10.41 -2.09 -11.70
CA SER A 131 -10.03 -1.26 -12.85
C SER A 131 -9.03 -0.14 -12.52
N SER A 132 -8.89 0.21 -11.23
CA SER A 132 -7.84 1.13 -10.77
C SER A 132 -6.44 0.50 -10.78
N GLY A 133 -6.36 -0.83 -10.86
CA GLY A 133 -5.12 -1.60 -10.77
C GLY A 133 -4.55 -1.70 -9.35
N TYR A 134 -5.27 -1.28 -8.30
CA TYR A 134 -4.84 -1.38 -6.90
C TYR A 134 -5.90 -2.10 -6.07
N CYS A 135 -5.71 -3.40 -5.87
CA CYS A 135 -6.59 -4.21 -5.05
C CYS A 135 -5.75 -5.15 -4.19
N LEU A 136 -6.00 -5.12 -2.88
CA LEU A 136 -5.54 -6.11 -1.93
C LEU A 136 -6.76 -6.96 -1.58
N ALA A 137 -6.77 -8.23 -1.95
CA ALA A 137 -7.95 -9.09 -1.78
C ALA A 137 -7.65 -10.46 -1.16
N GLN A 138 -8.59 -10.92 -0.36
CA GLN A 138 -8.90 -12.33 -0.21
C GLN A 138 -10.11 -12.61 -1.11
N LYS A 139 -9.85 -13.21 -2.29
CA LYS A 139 -10.90 -13.51 -3.28
C LYS A 139 -12.11 -14.19 -2.64
N GLY A 140 -13.26 -13.65 -2.97
CA GLY A 140 -14.58 -14.09 -2.53
C GLY A 140 -14.96 -13.68 -1.11
N LYS A 141 -14.15 -12.90 -0.39
CA LYS A 141 -14.41 -12.55 1.02
C LYS A 141 -14.13 -11.12 1.42
N GLU A 142 -12.98 -10.56 1.04
CA GLU A 142 -12.54 -9.27 1.58
C GLU A 142 -11.68 -8.56 0.53
N TYR A 143 -11.99 -7.31 0.25
CA TYR A 143 -11.32 -6.53 -0.80
C TYR A 143 -11.09 -5.11 -0.30
N LEU A 144 -9.85 -4.64 -0.42
CA LEU A 144 -9.51 -3.24 -0.27
C LEU A 144 -9.04 -2.73 -1.62
N VAL A 145 -9.66 -1.67 -2.11
CA VAL A 145 -9.41 -1.11 -3.44
C VAL A 145 -9.08 0.36 -3.28
N TYR A 146 -7.99 0.80 -3.91
CA TYR A 146 -7.61 2.21 -3.94
C TYR A 146 -7.86 2.80 -5.32
N LEU A 147 -8.46 3.99 -5.37
CA LEU A 147 -8.79 4.76 -6.57
C LEU A 147 -7.99 6.07 -6.52
N PRO A 148 -6.77 6.13 -7.10
CA PRO A 148 -5.95 7.34 -7.06
C PRO A 148 -6.61 8.55 -7.73
N GLU A 149 -7.41 8.30 -8.77
CA GLU A 149 -8.12 9.32 -9.57
C GLU A 149 -9.59 9.50 -9.16
N GLY A 150 -10.05 8.77 -8.14
CA GLY A 150 -11.44 8.78 -7.70
C GLY A 150 -12.45 8.29 -8.75
N ASN A 151 -13.58 8.99 -8.82
CA ASN A 151 -14.68 8.86 -9.77
C ASN A 151 -15.43 7.52 -9.71
N GLU A 152 -14.91 6.48 -10.35
CA GLU A 152 -15.55 5.19 -10.42
C GLU A 152 -14.52 4.07 -10.53
N VAL A 153 -14.92 2.89 -10.06
CA VAL A 153 -14.13 1.67 -10.18
C VAL A 153 -15.02 0.52 -10.57
N THR A 154 -14.49 -0.35 -11.42
CA THR A 154 -15.07 -1.66 -11.68
C THR A 154 -14.29 -2.70 -10.89
N VAL A 155 -14.99 -3.51 -10.11
CA VAL A 155 -14.42 -4.58 -9.27
C VAL A 155 -15.01 -5.92 -9.69
N ASP A 156 -14.14 -6.90 -9.93
CA ASP A 156 -14.53 -8.28 -10.17
C ASP A 156 -14.81 -8.99 -8.84
N LEU A 157 -16.09 -9.21 -8.56
CA LEU A 157 -16.59 -9.93 -7.39
C LEU A 157 -17.19 -11.29 -7.77
N THR A 158 -16.82 -11.84 -8.94
CA THR A 158 -17.34 -13.15 -9.40
C THR A 158 -17.06 -14.29 -8.42
N ASP A 159 -15.94 -14.24 -7.71
CA ASP A 159 -15.59 -15.22 -6.67
C ASP A 159 -16.38 -15.06 -5.35
N ALA A 160 -17.09 -13.94 -5.15
CA ALA A 160 -17.87 -13.70 -3.94
C ALA A 160 -19.28 -14.28 -4.10
N SER A 161 -19.58 -15.40 -3.42
CA SER A 161 -20.90 -16.05 -3.52
C SER A 161 -21.99 -15.41 -2.65
N HIS A 162 -21.71 -14.28 -2.01
CA HIS A 162 -22.58 -13.59 -1.05
C HIS A 162 -22.51 -12.07 -1.25
N GLU A 163 -23.42 -11.36 -0.61
CA GLU A 163 -23.37 -9.90 -0.54
C GLU A 163 -22.22 -9.45 0.37
N LEU A 164 -21.53 -8.38 -0.04
CA LEU A 164 -20.44 -7.78 0.70
C LEU A 164 -20.88 -6.40 1.20
N SER A 165 -20.60 -6.08 2.46
CA SER A 165 -20.77 -4.73 3.00
C SER A 165 -19.84 -3.74 2.28
N VAL A 166 -20.31 -2.52 2.09
CA VAL A 166 -19.58 -1.47 1.35
C VAL A 166 -19.22 -0.32 2.27
N GLU A 167 -17.92 -0.02 2.35
CA GLU A 167 -17.39 1.18 2.99
C GLU A 167 -16.54 1.99 2.01
N TRP A 168 -16.80 3.30 1.96
CA TRP A 168 -15.96 4.27 1.26
C TRP A 168 -15.21 5.14 2.26
N PHE A 169 -13.94 5.43 1.98
CA PHE A 169 -13.11 6.33 2.76
C PHE A 169 -12.39 7.35 1.87
N ASN A 170 -12.44 8.62 2.27
CA ASN A 170 -11.72 9.71 1.60
C ASN A 170 -10.43 10.01 2.38
N PRO A 171 -9.24 9.72 1.83
CA PRO A 171 -7.98 9.96 2.54
C PRO A 171 -7.66 11.44 2.78
N ASN A 172 -8.21 12.35 1.99
CA ASN A 172 -8.03 13.80 2.14
C ASN A 172 -8.84 14.37 3.32
N THR A 173 -10.10 13.95 3.45
CA THR A 173 -11.05 14.52 4.42
C THR A 173 -11.24 13.65 5.67
N GLN A 174 -10.78 12.39 5.63
CA GLN A 174 -10.99 11.37 6.67
C GLN A 174 -12.45 10.93 6.81
N GLU A 175 -13.31 11.31 5.86
CA GLU A 175 -14.71 10.93 5.84
C GLU A 175 -14.85 9.45 5.51
N THR A 176 -15.74 8.75 6.24
CA THR A 176 -16.11 7.35 5.99
C THR A 176 -17.62 7.27 5.73
N ILE A 177 -18.02 6.63 4.63
CA ILE A 177 -19.42 6.43 4.25
C ILE A 177 -19.70 4.93 4.14
N GLN A 178 -20.66 4.44 4.94
CA GLN A 178 -21.21 3.09 4.79
C GLN A 178 -22.30 3.11 3.71
N SER A 179 -22.16 2.30 2.66
CA SER A 179 -23.01 2.33 1.46
C SER A 179 -23.82 1.04 1.28
N GLY A 180 -24.26 0.44 2.38
CA GLY A 180 -25.08 -0.77 2.36
C GLY A 180 -24.29 -2.01 1.94
N GLU A 181 -24.92 -2.87 1.14
CA GLU A 181 -24.35 -4.12 0.66
C GLU A 181 -24.34 -4.15 -0.88
N ILE A 182 -23.39 -4.90 -1.44
CA ILE A 182 -23.28 -5.12 -2.87
C ILE A 182 -23.27 -6.61 -3.19
N GLU A 183 -24.04 -6.98 -4.20
CA GLU A 183 -24.15 -8.36 -4.66
C GLU A 183 -22.82 -8.84 -5.27
N GLY A 184 -22.31 -9.97 -4.77
CA GLY A 184 -21.20 -10.69 -5.39
C GLY A 184 -21.61 -11.47 -6.63
N SER A 185 -20.78 -12.43 -7.05
CA SER A 185 -21.01 -13.34 -8.19
C SER A 185 -21.11 -12.65 -9.54
N LYS A 186 -20.68 -11.39 -9.62
CA LYS A 186 -20.61 -10.59 -10.84
C LYS A 186 -19.54 -9.51 -10.74
N VAL A 187 -19.23 -8.92 -11.88
CA VAL A 187 -18.47 -7.67 -11.95
C VAL A 187 -19.40 -6.51 -11.56
N GLN A 188 -18.91 -5.62 -10.71
CA GLN A 188 -19.65 -4.47 -10.19
C GLN A 188 -18.95 -3.17 -10.55
N THR A 189 -19.69 -2.18 -11.03
CA THR A 189 -19.17 -0.82 -11.22
C THR A 189 -19.76 0.09 -10.15
N MET A 190 -18.89 0.79 -9.43
CA MET A 190 -19.27 1.63 -8.28
C MET A 190 -18.69 3.03 -8.45
N LYS A 191 -19.50 4.04 -8.14
CA LYS A 191 -19.07 5.44 -8.15
C LYS A 191 -18.62 5.86 -6.76
N SER A 192 -17.46 6.49 -6.70
CA SER A 192 -16.96 7.13 -5.48
C SER A 192 -17.94 8.24 -5.08
N PRO A 193 -18.37 8.30 -3.80
CA PRO A 193 -19.19 9.40 -3.30
C PRO A 193 -18.40 10.71 -3.19
N PHE A 194 -17.08 10.67 -3.39
CA PHE A 194 -16.17 11.81 -3.25
C PHE A 194 -15.81 12.48 -4.58
N GLY A 195 -16.49 12.13 -5.68
CA GLY A 195 -16.22 12.72 -6.99
C GLY A 195 -14.81 12.39 -7.48
N SER A 196 -14.04 13.42 -7.87
CA SER A 196 -12.68 13.26 -8.40
C SER A 196 -11.58 13.13 -7.35
N ASP A 197 -11.92 13.18 -6.06
CA ASP A 197 -10.94 12.95 -4.99
C ASP A 197 -10.54 11.47 -4.94
N ASP A 198 -9.30 11.20 -4.52
CA ASP A 198 -8.87 9.83 -4.30
C ASP A 198 -9.73 9.16 -3.21
N ALA A 199 -9.96 7.86 -3.39
CA ALA A 199 -10.89 7.11 -2.56
C ALA A 199 -10.38 5.71 -2.26
N VAL A 200 -10.77 5.20 -1.11
CA VAL A 200 -10.57 3.80 -0.72
C VAL A 200 -11.93 3.15 -0.60
N LEU A 201 -12.11 2.04 -1.30
CA LEU A 201 -13.29 1.19 -1.23
C LEU A 201 -12.92 -0.07 -0.46
N TYR A 202 -13.68 -0.38 0.58
CA TYR A 202 -13.50 -1.58 1.38
C TYR A 202 -14.78 -2.43 1.33
N LEU A 203 -14.64 -3.69 0.95
CA LEU A 203 -15.71 -4.66 0.78
C LEU A 203 -15.46 -5.89 1.67
N LYS A 204 -16.45 -6.33 2.44
CA LYS A 204 -16.34 -7.48 3.35
C LYS A 204 -17.68 -8.13 3.67
#